data_AF-A0A7C9UYP9-F1
#
_entry.id   AF-A0A7C9UYP9-F1
#
_cell.length_a   1.000
_cell.length_b   1.000
_cell.length_c   1.000
_cell.angle_alpha   90.00
_cell.angle_beta   90.00
_cell.angle_gamma   90.00
#
_symmetry.space_group_name_H-M   'P 1'
#
loop_
_entity.id
_entity.type
_entity.pdbx_description
1 polymer ?
#
loop_
_entity_poly.entity_id
_entity_poly.type
_entity_poly.pdbx_seq_one_letter_code
_entity_poly.pdbx_strand_id
1 'polypeptide(L)'
;MLEVVNRIRAGGDGLVQVPGREAVRGTARMFILPADGLRSARLRSVRHWLSEANADPLWLDDGSDGDVRVLVIVHRMAALRLGFGELYAAMNDRAPSSLKDGFLDGTSWAVRPFLDYLLPLADAVDADDGFGVVSLLKANCPKMAKEAVAGTDPATLLTDLRMQVQTLAGMFSETGDASVGDVLRFVRDTRLTNLDERFLSYLAGAGGGANAEENDEVAAMAAYFDCPAKQLRGYRTYIEDESPFATHQGIKGAEFERVLAVLDDGEGRHNQFSYEKLFGIAPPSKTDEQNAAEGKETVFDRTRRLFYVCCSRAVRDLAVTLFSSDVSLAERKIKESGMFSEDCVHVLDGPPEV
;
A
#
# COMPACT_ATOMS: atom_id res chain seq x y z
N MET A 1 5.62 -15.12 -19.36
CA MET A 1 5.17 -13.84 -18.76
C MET A 1 4.71 -12.82 -19.80
N LEU A 2 5.54 -12.44 -20.79
CA LEU A 2 5.15 -11.47 -21.84
C LEU A 2 3.82 -11.78 -22.55
N GLU A 3 3.54 -13.06 -22.82
CA GLU A 3 2.25 -13.47 -23.39
C GLU A 3 1.06 -13.07 -22.51
N VAL A 4 1.14 -13.30 -21.20
CA VAL A 4 0.08 -12.94 -20.26
C VAL A 4 -0.13 -11.43 -20.27
N VAL A 5 0.96 -10.65 -20.22
CA VAL A 5 0.89 -9.19 -20.27
C VAL A 5 0.22 -8.70 -21.56
N ASN A 6 0.58 -9.28 -22.71
CA ASN A 6 -0.06 -8.96 -23.99
C ASN A 6 -1.54 -9.38 -24.03
N ARG A 7 -1.92 -10.52 -23.45
CA ARG A 7 -3.33 -10.94 -23.34
C ARG A 7 -4.13 -10.00 -22.44
N ILE A 8 -3.55 -9.47 -21.37
CA ILE A 8 -4.18 -8.43 -20.53
C ILE A 8 -4.47 -7.17 -21.35
N ARG A 9 -3.47 -6.69 -22.13
CA ARG A 9 -3.57 -5.49 -22.97
C ARG A 9 -4.52 -5.63 -24.16
N ALA A 10 -4.63 -6.82 -24.73
CA ALA A 10 -5.51 -7.09 -25.88
C ALA A 10 -6.99 -6.73 -25.59
N GLY A 11 -7.43 -6.88 -24.33
CA GLY A 11 -8.76 -6.46 -23.89
C GLY A 11 -8.89 -5.00 -23.48
N GLY A 12 -7.85 -4.17 -23.68
CA GLY A 12 -7.80 -2.75 -23.32
C GLY A 12 -7.32 -1.88 -24.47
N ASP A 13 -6.03 -1.55 -24.50
CA ASP A 13 -5.44 -0.63 -25.49
C ASP A 13 -4.98 -1.31 -26.79
N GLY A 14 -4.96 -2.65 -26.82
CA GLY A 14 -4.55 -3.45 -27.99
C GLY A 14 -3.06 -3.35 -28.33
N LEU A 15 -2.25 -2.70 -27.49
CA LEU A 15 -0.82 -2.56 -27.72
C LEU A 15 -0.09 -3.87 -27.37
N VAL A 16 0.91 -4.21 -28.18
CA VAL A 16 1.70 -5.45 -28.03
C VAL A 16 3.11 -5.10 -27.55
N GLN A 17 3.47 -5.61 -26.37
CA GLN A 17 4.85 -5.56 -25.90
C GLN A 17 5.70 -6.60 -26.62
N VAL A 18 6.92 -6.19 -26.97
CA VAL A 18 7.94 -7.04 -27.58
C VAL A 18 9.10 -7.24 -26.60
N PRO A 19 9.78 -8.40 -26.63
CA PRO A 19 10.91 -8.64 -25.74
C PRO A 19 12.04 -7.61 -25.96
N GLY A 20 12.73 -7.25 -24.87
CA GLY A 20 14.00 -6.52 -24.94
C GLY A 20 15.12 -7.36 -25.56
N ARG A 21 16.31 -6.76 -25.68
CA ARG A 21 17.49 -7.42 -26.30
C ARG A 21 17.97 -8.66 -25.53
N GLU A 22 17.68 -8.74 -24.24
CA GLU A 22 18.01 -9.86 -23.35
C GLU A 22 16.71 -10.42 -22.75
N ALA A 23 15.97 -11.20 -23.55
CA ALA A 23 14.72 -11.80 -23.10
C ALA A 23 15.00 -12.90 -22.06
N VAL A 24 14.76 -12.59 -20.78
CA VAL A 24 14.81 -13.58 -19.71
C VAL A 24 13.60 -14.51 -19.85
N ARG A 25 13.86 -15.81 -19.86
CA ARG A 25 12.79 -16.82 -19.84
C ARG A 25 12.32 -16.97 -18.40
N GLY A 26 11.05 -16.69 -18.14
CA GLY A 26 10.44 -16.93 -16.84
C GLY A 26 8.97 -17.32 -16.92
N THR A 27 8.36 -17.50 -15.76
CA THR A 27 7.05 -18.14 -15.62
C THR A 27 5.94 -17.11 -15.37
N ALA A 28 4.70 -17.48 -15.70
CA ALA A 28 3.53 -16.73 -15.30
C ALA A 28 2.44 -17.71 -14.88
N ARG A 29 2.02 -17.64 -13.61
CA ARG A 29 1.10 -18.60 -13.00
C ARG A 29 -0.05 -17.90 -12.31
N MET A 30 -1.23 -18.52 -12.35
CA MET A 30 -2.43 -18.07 -11.69
C MET A 30 -2.82 -19.07 -10.61
N PHE A 31 -3.00 -18.60 -9.39
CA PHE A 31 -3.43 -19.38 -8.23
C PHE A 31 -4.81 -18.92 -7.81
N ILE A 32 -5.71 -19.87 -7.58
CA ILE A 32 -7.07 -19.61 -7.13
C ILE A 32 -7.21 -20.23 -5.75
N LEU A 33 -7.56 -19.38 -4.79
CA LEU A 33 -7.60 -19.71 -3.38
C LEU A 33 -8.99 -19.41 -2.80
N PRO A 34 -9.46 -20.18 -1.81
CA PRO A 34 -10.64 -19.83 -1.03
C PRO A 34 -10.44 -18.49 -0.29
N ALA A 35 -11.42 -17.59 -0.39
CA ALA A 35 -11.46 -16.30 0.31
C ALA A 35 -11.80 -16.46 1.81
N ASP A 36 -11.10 -17.34 2.53
CA ASP A 36 -11.31 -17.68 3.94
C ASP A 36 -10.41 -16.90 4.91
N GLY A 37 -10.53 -17.17 6.21
CA GLY A 37 -9.71 -16.52 7.24
C GLY A 37 -8.22 -16.91 7.21
N LEU A 38 -7.75 -17.69 6.23
CA LEU A 38 -6.39 -18.24 6.16
C LEU A 38 -5.55 -17.62 5.03
N ARG A 39 -5.94 -16.46 4.49
CA ARG A 39 -5.25 -15.74 3.39
C ARG A 39 -3.73 -15.72 3.51
N SER A 40 -3.19 -15.26 4.65
CA SER A 40 -1.74 -15.18 4.87
C SER A 40 -1.06 -16.55 4.83
N ALA A 41 -1.70 -17.58 5.37
CA ALA A 41 -1.17 -18.95 5.32
C ALA A 41 -1.19 -19.50 3.88
N ARG A 42 -2.27 -19.25 3.14
CA ARG A 42 -2.37 -19.68 1.73
C ARG A 42 -1.37 -18.97 0.82
N LEU A 43 -1.09 -17.69 1.05
CA LEU A 43 -0.02 -16.97 0.32
C LEU A 43 1.37 -17.56 0.60
N ARG A 44 1.64 -17.99 1.84
CA ARG A 44 2.87 -18.74 2.14
C ARG A 44 2.93 -20.05 1.37
N SER A 45 1.83 -20.80 1.29
CA SER A 45 1.77 -22.03 0.48
C SER A 45 2.03 -21.77 -1.01
N VAL A 46 1.52 -20.66 -1.57
CA VAL A 46 1.83 -20.25 -2.96
C VAL A 46 3.33 -20.00 -3.14
N ARG A 47 3.98 -19.29 -2.21
CA ARG A 47 5.43 -19.03 -2.26
C ARG A 47 6.27 -20.29 -2.13
N HIS A 48 5.89 -21.21 -1.25
CA HIS A 48 6.50 -22.54 -1.15
C HIS A 48 6.38 -23.32 -2.45
N TRP A 49 5.17 -23.38 -3.02
CA TRP A 49 4.94 -24.04 -4.28
C TRP A 49 5.79 -23.45 -5.41
N LEU A 50 5.89 -22.12 -5.50
CA LEU A 50 6.71 -21.42 -6.50
C LEU A 50 8.20 -21.70 -6.32
N SER A 51 8.67 -21.70 -5.07
CA SER A 51 10.05 -22.06 -4.72
C SER A 51 10.42 -23.45 -5.25
N GLU A 52 9.56 -24.44 -5.05
CA GLU A 52 9.81 -25.80 -5.53
C GLU A 52 9.65 -25.92 -7.05
N ALA A 53 8.54 -25.43 -7.59
CA ALA A 53 8.21 -25.57 -9.01
C ALA A 53 9.17 -24.84 -9.94
N ASN A 54 9.76 -23.72 -9.48
CA ASN A 54 10.74 -22.95 -10.24
C ASN A 54 12.19 -23.23 -9.79
N ALA A 55 12.41 -24.12 -8.82
CA ALA A 55 13.72 -24.39 -8.19
C ALA A 55 14.42 -23.10 -7.73
N ASP A 56 13.65 -22.23 -7.08
CA ASP A 56 14.03 -20.86 -6.79
C ASP A 56 13.71 -20.48 -5.33
N PRO A 57 14.64 -20.75 -4.39
CA PRO A 57 14.40 -20.57 -2.96
C PRO A 57 14.17 -19.11 -2.54
N LEU A 58 14.54 -18.15 -3.40
CA LEU A 58 14.34 -16.73 -3.14
C LEU A 58 12.85 -16.35 -3.10
N TRP A 59 11.94 -17.18 -3.61
CA TRP A 59 10.51 -17.02 -3.37
C TRP A 59 10.13 -17.04 -1.88
N LEU A 60 10.96 -17.65 -1.02
CA LEU A 60 10.76 -17.71 0.43
C LEU A 60 11.50 -16.61 1.19
N ASP A 61 12.33 -15.83 0.51
CA ASP A 61 13.06 -14.73 1.12
C ASP A 61 12.15 -13.51 1.28
N ASP A 62 12.07 -13.00 2.51
CA ASP A 62 11.34 -11.79 2.88
C ASP A 62 12.25 -10.55 2.91
N GLY A 63 13.56 -10.73 2.71
CA GLY A 63 14.55 -9.67 2.63
C GLY A 63 14.68 -9.02 1.24
N SER A 64 15.49 -7.97 1.16
CA SER A 64 15.79 -7.25 -0.08
C SER A 64 16.49 -8.13 -1.13
N ASP A 65 17.23 -9.15 -0.70
CA ASP A 65 18.06 -10.00 -1.56
C ASP A 65 17.23 -10.96 -2.42
N GLY A 66 16.03 -11.32 -1.96
CA GLY A 66 15.09 -12.17 -2.68
C GLY A 66 14.43 -11.52 -3.89
N ASP A 67 14.46 -10.18 -3.97
CA ASP A 67 13.75 -9.37 -4.98
C ASP A 67 12.33 -9.90 -5.33
N VAL A 68 11.63 -10.42 -4.31
CA VAL A 68 10.22 -10.77 -4.39
C VAL A 68 9.43 -9.52 -4.02
N ARG A 69 8.53 -9.11 -4.89
CA ARG A 69 7.56 -8.06 -4.57
C ARG A 69 6.16 -8.62 -4.53
N VAL A 70 5.57 -8.57 -3.34
CA VAL A 70 4.15 -8.87 -3.15
C VAL A 70 3.36 -7.59 -3.43
N LEU A 71 2.81 -7.49 -4.63
CA LEU A 71 1.94 -6.37 -5.00
C LEU A 71 0.52 -6.70 -4.58
N VAL A 72 0.18 -6.26 -3.38
CA VAL A 72 -1.15 -6.44 -2.83
C VAL A 72 -2.04 -5.31 -3.35
N ILE A 73 -2.99 -5.64 -4.21
CA ILE A 73 -3.95 -4.64 -4.68
C ILE A 73 -4.95 -4.28 -3.56
N VAL A 74 -5.13 -5.14 -2.57
CA VAL A 74 -6.14 -4.97 -1.52
C VAL A 74 -5.52 -4.70 -0.15
N HIS A 75 -5.74 -3.49 0.33
CA HIS A 75 -4.92 -2.86 1.37
C HIS A 75 -5.18 -3.43 2.77
N ARG A 76 -6.30 -4.12 3.02
CA ARG A 76 -6.64 -4.65 4.35
C ARG A 76 -5.72 -5.81 4.76
N MET A 77 -5.46 -6.77 3.88
CA MET A 77 -4.52 -7.85 4.17
C MET A 77 -3.10 -7.32 4.39
N ALA A 78 -2.66 -6.36 3.58
CA ALA A 78 -1.39 -5.68 3.80
C ALA A 78 -1.38 -4.96 5.17
N ALA A 79 -2.48 -4.28 5.53
CA ALA A 79 -2.64 -3.63 6.83
C ALA A 79 -2.51 -4.59 8.01
N LEU A 80 -3.14 -5.76 7.94
CA LEU A 80 -3.02 -6.76 9.00
C LEU A 80 -1.61 -7.36 9.06
N ARG A 81 -1.01 -7.68 7.91
CA ARG A 81 0.33 -8.29 7.86
C ARG A 81 1.44 -7.34 8.30
N LEU A 82 1.36 -6.07 7.90
CA LEU A 82 2.34 -5.04 8.25
C LEU A 82 1.97 -4.29 9.53
N GLY A 83 0.94 -4.72 10.25
CA GLY A 83 0.61 -4.20 11.58
C GLY A 83 -0.02 -2.81 11.61
N PHE A 84 -0.64 -2.35 10.51
CA PHE A 84 -1.37 -1.08 10.44
C PHE A 84 -2.90 -1.22 10.29
N GLY A 85 -3.45 -2.33 10.79
CA GLY A 85 -4.88 -2.66 10.67
C GLY A 85 -5.84 -1.63 11.25
N GLU A 86 -5.50 -1.01 12.39
CA GLU A 86 -6.35 0.02 13.02
C GLU A 86 -6.30 1.32 12.22
N LEU A 87 -5.11 1.71 11.77
CA LEU A 87 -4.90 2.86 10.90
C LEU A 87 -5.72 2.73 9.61
N TYR A 88 -5.69 1.53 9.00
CA TYR A 88 -6.50 1.22 7.82
C TYR A 88 -7.99 1.34 8.15
N ALA A 89 -8.47 0.72 9.23
CA ALA A 89 -9.88 0.78 9.59
C ALA A 89 -10.37 2.23 9.81
N ALA A 90 -9.59 3.05 10.52
CA ALA A 90 -9.91 4.46 10.78
C ALA A 90 -10.02 5.28 9.48
N MET A 91 -9.08 5.09 8.56
CA MET A 91 -8.96 5.93 7.35
C MET A 91 -9.69 5.37 6.13
N ASN A 92 -10.27 4.18 6.20
CA ASN A 92 -10.86 3.51 5.04
C ASN A 92 -12.30 3.00 5.24
N ASP A 93 -12.66 2.48 6.42
CA ASP A 93 -13.91 1.71 6.57
C ASP A 93 -15.16 2.59 6.70
N ARG A 94 -14.98 3.79 7.26
CA ARG A 94 -16.04 4.80 7.44
C ARG A 94 -15.59 6.21 7.08
N ALA A 95 -14.39 6.36 6.52
CA ALA A 95 -13.88 7.66 6.10
C ALA A 95 -14.56 8.11 4.78
N PRO A 96 -14.75 9.42 4.58
CA PRO A 96 -15.16 9.97 3.29
C PRO A 96 -14.18 9.59 2.18
N SER A 97 -14.66 9.58 0.92
CA SER A 97 -13.84 9.21 -0.25
C SER A 97 -12.58 10.07 -0.38
N SER A 98 -12.64 11.35 -0.02
CA SER A 98 -11.49 12.29 -0.05
C SER A 98 -10.33 11.85 0.83
N LEU A 99 -10.60 11.38 2.05
CA LEU A 99 -9.57 10.85 2.97
C LEU A 99 -9.13 9.45 2.58
N LYS A 100 -10.10 8.63 2.21
CA LYS A 100 -9.89 7.23 1.85
C LYS A 100 -8.97 7.08 0.64
N ASP A 101 -9.29 7.73 -0.46
CA ASP A 101 -8.54 7.58 -1.71
C ASP A 101 -7.08 8.04 -1.53
N GLY A 102 -6.88 9.18 -0.85
CA GLY A 102 -5.55 9.67 -0.51
C GLY A 102 -4.79 8.79 0.50
N PHE A 103 -5.50 8.08 1.38
CA PHE A 103 -4.85 7.14 2.31
C PHE A 103 -4.40 5.86 1.58
N LEU A 104 -5.16 5.40 0.58
CA LEU A 104 -4.81 4.21 -0.19
C LEU A 104 -3.54 4.42 -1.03
N ASP A 105 -3.37 5.61 -1.62
CA ASP A 105 -2.22 5.92 -2.49
C ASP A 105 -1.09 6.69 -1.79
N GLY A 106 -1.20 6.96 -0.49
CA GLY A 106 -0.18 7.69 0.29
C GLY A 106 -0.19 9.21 0.07
N THR A 107 -1.15 9.76 -0.68
CA THR A 107 -1.19 11.19 -0.99
C THR A 107 -1.99 12.02 0.00
N SER A 108 -2.70 11.41 0.96
CA SER A 108 -3.51 12.11 1.95
C SER A 108 -2.66 13.04 2.81
N TRP A 109 -3.19 14.25 3.01
CA TRP A 109 -2.59 15.26 3.89
C TRP A 109 -2.41 14.75 5.33
N ALA A 110 -3.24 13.79 5.76
CA ALA A 110 -3.18 13.23 7.11
C ALA A 110 -1.92 12.38 7.33
N VAL A 111 -1.39 11.72 6.28
CA VAL A 111 -0.26 10.80 6.40
C VAL A 111 1.06 11.38 5.88
N ARG A 112 1.01 12.32 4.92
CA ARG A 112 2.20 12.92 4.31
C ARG A 112 3.23 13.46 5.30
N PRO A 113 2.88 14.22 6.36
CA PRO A 113 3.88 14.70 7.32
C PRO A 113 4.68 13.57 7.97
N PHE A 114 4.07 12.40 8.14
CA PHE A 114 4.72 11.22 8.67
C PHE A 114 5.64 10.57 7.64
N LEU A 115 5.13 10.33 6.43
CA LEU A 115 5.88 9.69 5.35
C LEU A 115 7.08 10.54 4.89
N ASP A 116 6.86 11.85 4.70
CA ASP A 116 7.85 12.74 4.09
C ASP A 116 8.90 13.24 5.09
N TYR A 117 8.60 13.24 6.40
CA TYR A 117 9.48 13.87 7.40
C TYR A 117 9.58 13.15 8.74
N LEU A 118 8.48 12.93 9.46
CA LEU A 118 8.58 12.48 10.87
C LEU A 118 9.15 11.05 10.99
N LEU A 119 8.73 10.12 10.12
CA LEU A 119 9.29 8.77 10.09
C LEU A 119 10.75 8.78 9.57
N PRO A 120 11.10 9.43 8.45
CA PRO A 120 12.50 9.56 8.04
C PRO A 120 13.41 10.15 9.13
N LEU A 121 12.90 11.11 9.90
CA LEU A 121 13.64 11.73 11.00
C LEU A 121 13.84 10.76 12.18
N ALA A 122 12.82 9.97 12.52
CA ALA A 122 12.93 8.91 13.51
C ALA A 122 13.91 7.81 13.06
N ASP A 123 13.84 7.37 11.81
CA ASP A 123 14.73 6.37 11.22
C ASP A 123 16.19 6.81 11.24
N ALA A 124 16.46 8.09 10.94
CA ALA A 124 17.80 8.65 11.01
C ALA A 124 18.35 8.62 12.45
N VAL A 125 17.51 8.77 13.47
CA VAL A 125 17.92 8.59 14.87
C VAL A 125 18.17 7.12 15.20
N ASP A 126 17.26 6.24 14.80
CA ASP A 126 17.37 4.80 15.06
C ASP A 126 18.63 4.21 14.40
N ALA A 127 19.05 4.76 13.26
CA ALA A 127 20.26 4.39 12.53
C ALA A 127 21.55 5.08 13.00
N ASP A 128 21.49 5.93 14.04
CA ASP A 128 22.59 6.80 14.50
C ASP A 128 23.18 7.71 13.38
N ASP A 129 22.36 8.06 12.39
CA ASP A 129 22.72 8.96 11.29
C ASP A 129 22.54 10.43 11.70
N GLY A 130 23.51 10.94 12.47
CA GLY A 130 23.52 12.33 12.90
C GLY A 130 23.52 13.34 11.74
N PHE A 131 24.07 12.99 10.57
CA PHE A 131 24.06 13.87 9.40
C PHE A 131 22.66 13.95 8.78
N GLY A 132 22.01 12.81 8.58
CA GLY A 132 20.63 12.71 8.11
C GLY A 132 19.65 13.49 9.00
N VAL A 133 19.77 13.33 10.32
CA VAL A 133 18.98 14.10 11.30
C VAL A 133 19.14 15.61 11.08
N VAL A 134 20.38 16.11 11.00
CA VAL A 134 20.63 17.55 10.82
C VAL A 134 20.13 18.04 9.46
N SER A 135 20.26 17.24 8.41
CA SER A 135 19.77 17.58 7.06
C SER A 135 18.24 17.74 7.06
N LEU A 136 17.52 16.78 7.63
CA LEU A 136 16.07 16.78 7.73
C LEU A 136 15.55 17.95 8.58
N LEU A 137 16.19 18.21 9.73
CA LEU A 137 15.87 19.36 10.59
C LEU A 137 16.07 20.69 9.87
N LYS A 138 17.16 20.87 9.11
CA LYS A 138 17.39 22.11 8.35
C LYS A 138 16.33 22.33 7.27
N ALA A 139 15.85 21.27 6.65
CA ALA A 139 14.87 21.35 5.56
C ALA A 139 13.44 21.67 6.06
N ASN A 140 13.06 21.15 7.24
CA ASN A 140 11.65 21.14 7.66
C ASN A 140 11.38 21.76 9.04
N CYS A 141 12.39 21.98 9.88
CA CYS A 141 12.19 22.50 11.24
C CYS A 141 12.18 24.04 11.26
N PRO A 142 11.08 24.69 11.67
CA PRO A 142 10.98 26.15 11.77
C PRO A 142 12.04 26.78 12.69
N LYS A 143 12.49 26.05 13.72
CA LYS A 143 13.53 26.51 14.65
C LYS A 143 14.92 26.62 13.99
N MET A 144 15.13 25.95 12.86
CA MET A 144 16.38 25.98 12.10
C MET A 144 16.38 27.04 10.98
N ALA A 145 15.27 27.79 10.82
CA ALA A 145 15.20 28.91 9.88
C ALA A 145 16.19 30.01 10.27
N LYS A 146 16.75 30.71 9.28
CA LYS A 146 17.81 31.72 9.49
C LYS A 146 17.41 32.78 10.50
N GLU A 147 16.15 33.20 10.46
CA GLU A 147 15.57 34.23 11.31
C GLU A 147 15.41 33.76 12.77
N ALA A 148 15.08 32.48 12.98
CA ALA A 148 14.90 31.89 14.31
C ALA A 148 16.24 31.65 15.04
N VAL A 149 17.29 31.32 14.28
CA VAL A 149 18.63 31.05 14.82
C VAL A 149 19.36 32.34 15.22
N ALA A 150 19.05 33.49 14.59
CA ALA A 150 19.75 34.76 14.79
C ALA A 150 19.68 35.33 16.22
N GLY A 151 18.81 34.81 17.09
CA GLY A 151 18.62 35.27 18.48
C GLY A 151 18.72 34.18 19.54
N THR A 152 19.16 32.97 19.19
CA THR A 152 19.18 31.80 20.10
C THR A 152 20.61 31.29 20.28
N ASP A 153 20.96 30.82 21.48
CA ASP A 153 22.22 30.09 21.69
C ASP A 153 22.22 28.77 20.89
N PRO A 154 23.12 28.60 19.91
CA PRO A 154 23.13 27.41 19.05
C PRO A 154 23.34 26.11 19.82
N ALA A 155 24.14 26.12 20.90
CA ALA A 155 24.44 24.91 21.66
C ALA A 155 23.19 24.41 22.41
N THR A 156 22.47 25.32 23.07
CA THR A 156 21.20 25.02 23.75
C THR A 156 20.15 24.54 22.74
N LEU A 157 20.00 25.23 21.59
CA LEU A 157 19.05 24.84 20.55
C LEU A 157 19.30 23.42 20.02
N LEU A 158 20.55 23.10 19.70
CA LEU A 158 20.91 21.76 19.19
C LEU A 158 20.71 20.67 20.25
N THR A 159 20.97 20.99 21.52
CA THR A 159 20.73 20.06 22.64
C THR A 159 19.24 19.77 22.79
N ASP A 160 18.41 20.80 22.77
CA ASP A 160 16.95 20.67 22.84
C ASP A 160 16.39 19.89 21.66
N LEU A 161 16.85 20.18 20.44
CA LEU A 161 16.44 19.46 19.24
C LEU A 161 16.84 18.00 19.33
N ARG A 162 18.07 17.69 19.77
CA ARG A 162 18.51 16.30 19.93
C ARG A 162 17.58 15.53 20.88
N MET A 163 17.25 16.11 22.03
CA MET A 163 16.31 15.48 22.97
C MET A 163 14.92 15.29 22.34
N GLN A 164 14.41 16.31 21.65
CA GLN A 164 13.10 16.25 20.99
C GLN A 164 13.03 15.16 19.92
N VAL A 165 14.07 15.02 19.09
CA VAL A 165 14.09 13.99 18.05
C VAL A 165 14.26 12.59 18.65
N GLN A 166 15.04 12.43 19.73
CA GLN A 166 15.12 11.16 20.46
C GLN A 166 13.76 10.76 21.06
N THR A 167 13.02 11.71 21.64
CA THR A 167 11.66 11.46 22.11
C THR A 167 10.74 11.06 20.95
N LEU A 168 10.79 11.79 19.82
CA LEU A 168 9.99 11.46 18.63
C LEU A 168 10.26 10.03 18.14
N ALA A 169 11.52 9.61 18.05
CA ALA A 169 11.89 8.25 17.65
C ALA A 169 11.31 7.20 18.61
N GLY A 170 11.39 7.46 19.92
CA GLY A 170 10.78 6.62 20.96
C GLY A 170 9.26 6.44 20.80
N MET A 171 8.54 7.47 20.34
CA MET A 171 7.10 7.41 20.10
C MET A 171 6.72 6.47 18.95
N PHE A 172 7.63 6.22 18.00
CA PHE A 172 7.44 5.26 16.90
C PHE A 172 8.04 3.88 17.16
N SER A 173 8.64 3.66 18.34
CA SER A 173 9.26 2.38 18.68
C SER A 173 8.21 1.26 18.83
N GLU A 174 8.61 0.01 18.59
CA GLU A 174 7.74 -1.17 18.73
C GLU A 174 7.16 -1.33 20.14
N THR A 175 7.93 -0.92 21.14
CA THR A 175 7.57 -0.92 22.56
C THR A 175 6.82 0.34 22.99
N GLY A 176 6.71 1.33 22.11
CA GLY A 176 6.01 2.59 22.38
C GLY A 176 4.49 2.41 22.43
N ASP A 177 3.85 3.22 23.26
CA ASP A 177 2.40 3.29 23.45
C ASP A 177 1.78 4.60 22.93
N ALA A 178 2.59 5.48 22.34
CA ALA A 178 2.13 6.74 21.79
C ALA A 178 1.12 6.53 20.66
N SER A 179 0.03 7.30 20.71
CA SER A 179 -0.93 7.41 19.62
C SER A 179 -0.46 8.39 18.55
N VAL A 180 -1.06 8.34 17.36
CA VAL A 180 -0.86 9.34 16.30
C VAL A 180 -1.16 10.76 16.82
N GLY A 181 -2.22 10.90 17.62
CA GLY A 181 -2.59 12.15 18.28
C GLY A 181 -1.53 12.65 19.25
N ASP A 182 -0.88 11.75 20.01
CA ASP A 182 0.23 12.11 20.90
C ASP A 182 1.41 12.66 20.11
N VAL A 183 1.78 12.01 19.00
CA VAL A 183 2.87 12.48 18.13
C VAL A 183 2.56 13.87 17.57
N LEU A 184 1.35 14.08 17.06
CA LEU A 184 0.97 15.39 16.51
C LEU A 184 0.98 16.49 17.59
N ARG A 185 0.49 16.19 18.80
CA ARG A 185 0.55 17.12 19.94
C ARG A 185 1.99 17.44 20.31
N PHE A 186 2.85 16.42 20.38
CA PHE A 186 4.28 16.61 20.64
C PHE A 186 4.95 17.48 19.57
N VAL A 187 4.71 17.20 18.29
CA VAL A 187 5.26 17.98 17.16
C VAL A 187 4.79 19.43 17.19
N ARG A 188 3.50 19.67 17.51
CA ARG A 188 2.93 21.02 17.69
C ARG A 188 3.64 21.77 18.81
N ASP A 189 3.73 21.15 19.99
CA ASP A 189 4.23 21.80 21.21
C ASP A 189 5.73 22.06 21.12
N THR A 190 6.47 21.14 20.49
CA THR A 190 7.90 21.30 20.23
C THR A 190 8.21 22.08 18.98
N ARG A 191 7.25 22.36 18.09
CA ARG A 191 7.47 23.01 16.78
C ARG A 191 8.58 22.34 15.95
N LEU A 192 8.63 21.00 15.96
CA LEU A 192 9.57 20.23 15.13
C LEU A 192 9.29 20.36 13.63
N THR A 193 8.02 20.58 13.27
CA THR A 193 7.56 21.02 11.95
C THR A 193 6.26 21.82 12.09
N ASN A 194 5.90 22.57 11.05
CA ASN A 194 4.59 23.22 11.00
C ASN A 194 3.52 22.19 10.61
N LEU A 195 2.52 22.04 11.46
CA LEU A 195 1.34 21.23 11.14
C LEU A 195 0.34 22.05 10.33
N ASP A 196 -0.33 21.39 9.40
CA ASP A 196 -1.46 21.95 8.65
C ASP A 196 -2.58 22.39 9.60
N GLU A 197 -3.26 23.50 9.29
CA GLU A 197 -4.37 24.03 10.10
C GLU A 197 -5.48 23.00 10.34
N ARG A 198 -5.67 22.06 9.41
CA ARG A 198 -6.61 20.95 9.56
C ARG A 198 -6.31 20.11 10.80
N PHE A 199 -5.06 19.72 11.03
CA PHE A 199 -4.70 18.98 12.25
C PHE A 199 -5.00 19.77 13.51
N LEU A 200 -4.70 21.08 13.49
CA LEU A 200 -4.95 21.95 14.64
C LEU A 200 -6.44 22.04 14.98
N SER A 201 -7.29 22.12 13.96
CA SER A 201 -8.75 22.13 14.12
C SER A 201 -9.28 20.85 14.76
N TYR A 202 -8.87 19.67 14.25
CA TYR A 202 -9.28 18.38 14.81
C TYR A 202 -8.73 18.15 16.22
N LEU A 203 -7.47 18.51 16.49
CA LEU A 203 -6.86 18.39 17.83
C LEU A 203 -7.51 19.30 18.87
N ALA A 204 -8.05 20.44 18.44
CA ALA A 204 -8.79 21.36 19.32
C ALA A 204 -10.25 20.92 19.57
N GLY A 205 -10.71 19.84 18.93
CA GLY A 205 -12.11 19.40 18.99
C GLY A 205 -13.08 20.33 18.26
N ALA A 206 -12.58 21.19 17.36
CA ALA A 206 -13.38 22.17 16.63
C ALA A 206 -14.09 21.61 15.38
N GLY A 207 -13.97 20.30 15.12
CA GLY A 207 -14.61 19.61 13.99
C GLY A 207 -16.09 19.32 14.21
N GLY A 208 -16.93 20.32 14.47
CA GLY A 208 -18.38 20.12 14.48
C GLY A 208 -18.91 20.07 13.04
N GLY A 209 -19.23 18.88 12.53
CA GLY A 209 -19.71 18.73 11.14
C GLY A 209 -21.06 19.40 10.91
N ALA A 210 -21.14 20.26 9.89
CA ALA A 210 -22.37 20.90 9.45
C ALA A 210 -23.30 19.93 8.70
N ASN A 211 -22.78 18.77 8.28
CA ASN A 211 -23.51 17.73 7.55
C ASN A 211 -23.01 16.30 7.92
N ALA A 212 -23.63 15.28 7.35
CA ALA A 212 -23.31 13.87 7.64
C ALA A 212 -21.91 13.45 7.19
N GLU A 213 -21.43 13.92 6.03
CA GLU A 213 -20.08 13.59 5.53
C GLU A 213 -18.98 14.20 6.41
N GLU A 214 -19.16 15.43 6.87
CA GLU A 214 -18.24 16.08 7.82
C GLU A 214 -18.24 15.36 9.18
N ASN A 215 -19.37 14.82 9.62
CA ASN A 215 -19.43 14.01 10.84
C ASN A 215 -18.67 12.68 10.69
N ASP A 216 -18.75 12.04 9.51
CA ASP A 216 -17.98 10.83 9.21
C ASP A 216 -16.47 11.15 9.14
N GLU A 217 -16.08 12.30 8.57
CA GLU A 217 -14.70 12.77 8.58
C GLU A 217 -14.16 12.97 10.00
N VAL A 218 -14.94 13.62 10.86
CA VAL A 218 -14.57 13.89 12.25
C VAL A 218 -14.41 12.58 13.03
N ALA A 219 -15.32 11.63 12.84
CA ALA A 219 -15.22 10.31 13.47
C ALA A 219 -13.99 9.53 12.96
N ALA A 220 -13.69 9.59 11.67
CA ALA A 220 -12.51 8.97 11.08
C ALA A 220 -11.22 9.59 11.62
N MET A 221 -11.14 10.92 11.71
CA MET A 221 -9.97 11.62 12.25
C MET A 221 -9.77 11.39 13.75
N ALA A 222 -10.85 11.30 14.53
CA ALA A 222 -10.77 10.91 15.94
C ALA A 222 -10.19 9.49 16.09
N ALA A 223 -10.73 8.51 15.35
CA ALA A 223 -10.21 7.15 15.34
C ALA A 223 -8.75 7.08 14.87
N TYR A 224 -8.39 7.88 13.86
CA TYR A 224 -7.02 7.99 13.35
C TYR A 224 -6.05 8.52 14.42
N PHE A 225 -6.46 9.51 15.21
CA PHE A 225 -5.63 10.04 16.30
C PHE A 225 -5.44 9.05 17.44
N ASP A 226 -6.41 8.17 17.68
CA ASP A 226 -6.32 7.12 18.70
C ASP A 226 -5.48 5.91 18.26
N CYS A 227 -5.16 5.79 16.97
CA CYS A 227 -4.35 4.69 16.46
C CYS A 227 -2.93 4.71 17.05
N PRO A 228 -2.31 3.55 17.34
CA PRO A 228 -0.91 3.49 17.77
C PRO A 228 0.04 4.05 16.69
N ALA A 229 0.93 4.97 17.06
CA ALA A 229 1.82 5.66 16.12
C ALA A 229 2.76 4.70 15.39
N LYS A 230 3.17 3.60 16.03
CA LYS A 230 4.00 2.56 15.40
C LYS A 230 3.39 1.94 14.14
N GLN A 231 2.06 1.94 14.01
CA GLN A 231 1.38 1.46 12.79
C GLN A 231 1.78 2.27 11.54
N LEU A 232 2.22 3.52 11.71
CA LEU A 232 2.68 4.34 10.59
C LEU A 232 3.95 3.78 9.94
N ARG A 233 4.80 3.01 10.67
CA ARG A 233 5.95 2.31 10.09
C ARG A 233 5.50 1.24 9.09
N GLY A 234 4.57 0.38 9.51
CA GLY A 234 3.97 -0.64 8.66
C GLY A 234 3.25 -0.05 7.45
N TYR A 235 2.53 1.05 7.65
CA TYR A 235 1.89 1.79 6.56
C TYR A 235 2.90 2.38 5.58
N ARG A 236 4.01 2.93 6.06
CA ARG A 236 5.09 3.43 5.20
C ARG A 236 5.72 2.32 4.37
N THR A 237 6.05 1.18 4.98
CA THR A 237 6.52 -0.01 4.26
C THR A 237 5.53 -0.44 3.17
N TYR A 238 4.22 -0.40 3.45
CA TYR A 238 3.22 -0.66 2.42
C TYR A 238 3.29 0.32 1.25
N ILE A 239 3.28 1.62 1.53
CA ILE A 239 3.27 2.66 0.49
C ILE A 239 4.57 2.67 -0.34
N GLU A 240 5.71 2.41 0.30
CA GLU A 240 7.02 2.45 -0.36
C GLU A 240 7.34 1.15 -1.11
N ASP A 241 7.02 -0.03 -0.55
CA ASP A 241 7.54 -1.31 -1.07
C ASP A 241 6.50 -2.24 -1.70
N GLU A 242 5.23 -2.16 -1.27
CA GLU A 242 4.20 -3.17 -1.65
C GLU A 242 3.00 -2.59 -2.40
N SER A 243 2.82 -1.27 -2.35
CA SER A 243 1.69 -0.60 -2.97
C SER A 243 1.85 -0.58 -4.49
N PRO A 244 0.80 -0.94 -5.25
CA PRO A 244 0.82 -0.76 -6.70
C PRO A 244 0.81 0.74 -7.08
N PHE A 245 0.46 1.62 -6.14
CA PHE A 245 0.37 3.07 -6.32
C PHE A 245 1.62 3.83 -5.90
N ALA A 246 2.70 3.15 -5.49
CA ALA A 246 3.93 3.82 -5.08
C ALA A 246 4.40 4.82 -6.16
N THR A 247 4.25 6.12 -5.86
CA THR A 247 4.52 7.24 -6.79
C THR A 247 5.71 8.10 -6.41
N HIS A 248 6.33 7.86 -5.23
CA HIS A 248 7.52 8.59 -4.83
C HIS A 248 8.75 8.16 -5.65
N GLN A 249 9.70 9.08 -5.81
CA GLN A 249 10.82 8.97 -6.75
C GLN A 249 11.56 7.65 -6.62
N GLY A 250 11.41 6.76 -7.61
CA GLY A 250 12.14 5.49 -7.68
C GLY A 250 11.40 4.33 -8.34
N ILE A 251 10.06 4.33 -8.38
CA ILE A 251 9.29 3.10 -8.72
C ILE A 251 8.41 3.22 -9.97
N LYS A 252 8.36 4.39 -10.62
CA LYS A 252 7.73 4.52 -11.94
C LYS A 252 8.62 3.88 -13.01
N GLY A 253 8.39 2.59 -13.27
CA GLY A 253 9.20 1.76 -14.16
C GLY A 253 10.20 0.85 -13.45
N ALA A 254 10.08 0.67 -12.12
CA ALA A 254 10.83 -0.38 -11.44
C ALA A 254 10.26 -1.75 -11.85
N GLU A 255 11.17 -2.64 -12.22
CA GLU A 255 10.90 -4.02 -12.54
C GLU A 255 11.60 -4.89 -11.47
N PHE A 256 11.01 -6.03 -11.14
CA PHE A 256 11.47 -6.95 -10.10
C PHE A 256 11.60 -8.35 -10.68
N GLU A 257 12.59 -9.12 -10.24
CA GLU A 257 12.79 -10.50 -10.69
C GLU A 257 11.54 -11.36 -10.46
N ARG A 258 10.87 -11.17 -9.31
CA ARG A 258 9.68 -11.96 -8.91
C ARG A 258 8.56 -11.04 -8.44
N VAL A 259 7.37 -11.23 -8.98
CA VAL A 259 6.16 -10.50 -8.54
C VAL A 259 5.06 -11.46 -8.16
N LEU A 260 4.49 -11.27 -6.96
CA LEU A 260 3.27 -11.91 -6.50
C LEU A 260 2.14 -10.87 -6.44
N ALA A 261 1.26 -10.85 -7.43
CA ALA A 261 0.09 -9.98 -7.44
C ALA A 261 -1.08 -10.63 -6.71
N VAL A 262 -1.62 -9.99 -5.68
CA VAL A 262 -2.73 -10.53 -4.87
C VAL A 262 -4.03 -9.78 -5.18
N LEU A 263 -5.03 -10.54 -5.63
CA LEU A 263 -6.37 -10.11 -6.03
C LEU A 263 -7.38 -10.63 -5.01
N ASP A 264 -8.07 -9.73 -4.29
CA ASP A 264 -9.00 -10.12 -3.21
C ASP A 264 -10.17 -9.15 -3.09
N ASP A 265 -11.14 -9.27 -4.00
CA ASP A 265 -12.32 -8.39 -4.02
C ASP A 265 -13.13 -8.46 -2.70
N GLY A 266 -12.99 -9.53 -1.90
CA GLY A 266 -13.77 -9.76 -0.68
C GLY A 266 -13.34 -8.92 0.54
N GLU A 267 -12.11 -8.42 0.58
CA GLU A 267 -11.61 -7.64 1.73
C GLU A 267 -11.88 -6.13 1.63
N GLY A 268 -12.21 -5.64 0.45
CA GLY A 268 -12.52 -4.24 0.18
C GLY A 268 -14.01 -4.03 -0.08
N ARG A 269 -14.63 -3.04 0.58
CA ARG A 269 -15.92 -2.46 0.11
C ARG A 269 -15.69 -1.48 -1.04
N HIS A 270 -14.72 -1.76 -1.91
CA HIS A 270 -14.22 -0.83 -2.91
C HIS A 270 -14.92 -1.07 -4.24
N ASN A 271 -15.71 -0.10 -4.68
CA ASN A 271 -16.37 -0.17 -6.00
C ASN A 271 -15.47 0.36 -7.14
N GLN A 272 -14.24 0.80 -6.84
CA GLN A 272 -13.37 1.42 -7.85
C GLN A 272 -12.71 0.38 -8.76
N PHE A 273 -12.38 -0.79 -8.21
CA PHE A 273 -11.77 -1.92 -8.90
C PHE A 273 -12.49 -3.22 -8.53
N SER A 274 -12.63 -4.15 -9.48
CA SER A 274 -13.10 -5.51 -9.20
C SER A 274 -12.50 -6.51 -10.18
N TYR A 275 -11.68 -7.42 -9.65
CA TYR A 275 -11.08 -8.51 -10.41
C TYR A 275 -12.10 -9.60 -10.73
N GLU A 276 -13.07 -9.85 -9.85
CA GLU A 276 -14.15 -10.78 -10.12
C GLU A 276 -14.96 -10.32 -11.33
N LYS A 277 -15.26 -9.02 -11.46
CA LYS A 277 -15.88 -8.47 -12.68
C LYS A 277 -14.94 -8.60 -13.88
N LEU A 278 -13.67 -8.24 -13.74
CA LEU A 278 -12.68 -8.31 -14.85
C LEU A 278 -12.60 -9.72 -15.46
N PHE A 279 -12.62 -10.77 -14.62
CA PHE A 279 -12.59 -12.17 -15.07
C PHE A 279 -13.99 -12.75 -15.36
N GLY A 280 -15.06 -11.98 -15.20
CA GLY A 280 -16.44 -12.43 -15.45
C GLY A 280 -16.98 -13.42 -14.42
N ILE A 281 -16.39 -13.45 -13.22
CA ILE A 281 -16.87 -14.20 -12.05
C ILE A 281 -18.10 -13.50 -11.46
N ALA A 282 -18.02 -12.17 -11.35
CA ALA A 282 -19.15 -11.32 -10.97
C ALA A 282 -19.72 -10.59 -12.19
N PRO A 283 -21.05 -10.39 -12.27
CA PRO A 283 -21.66 -9.64 -13.36
C PRO A 283 -21.37 -8.13 -13.27
N PRO A 284 -21.46 -7.40 -14.39
CA PRO A 284 -21.47 -5.93 -14.38
C PRO A 284 -22.58 -5.38 -13.49
N SER A 285 -22.34 -4.24 -12.83
CA SER A 285 -23.40 -3.51 -12.14
C SER A 285 -24.15 -2.60 -13.12
N LYS A 286 -25.35 -2.13 -12.74
CA LYS A 286 -26.11 -1.14 -13.53
C LYS A 286 -25.30 0.12 -13.84
N THR A 287 -24.48 0.57 -12.90
CA THR A 287 -23.59 1.73 -13.08
C THR A 287 -22.50 1.44 -14.11
N ASP A 288 -21.97 0.20 -14.15
CA ASP A 288 -20.98 -0.19 -15.15
C ASP A 288 -21.58 -0.19 -16.55
N GLU A 289 -22.80 -0.74 -16.70
CA GLU A 289 -23.53 -0.76 -17.97
C GLU A 289 -23.85 0.65 -18.47
N GLN A 290 -24.27 1.55 -17.58
CA GLN A 290 -24.52 2.96 -17.90
C GLN A 290 -23.24 3.68 -18.34
N ASN A 291 -22.15 3.54 -17.59
CA ASN A 291 -20.88 4.16 -17.95
C ASN A 291 -20.39 3.66 -19.31
N ALA A 292 -20.51 2.36 -19.58
CA ALA A 292 -20.16 1.78 -20.88
C ALA A 292 -21.01 2.36 -22.02
N ALA A 293 -22.33 2.48 -21.82
CA ALA A 293 -23.24 3.06 -22.81
C ALA A 293 -22.93 4.55 -23.10
N GLU A 294 -22.45 5.28 -22.09
CA GLU A 294 -22.06 6.69 -22.19
C GLU A 294 -20.61 6.89 -22.67
N GLY A 295 -19.87 5.81 -22.96
CA GLY A 295 -18.45 5.88 -23.36
C GLY A 295 -17.51 6.40 -22.25
N LYS A 296 -17.93 6.29 -20.98
CA LYS A 296 -17.15 6.67 -19.81
C LYS A 296 -16.28 5.50 -19.34
N GLU A 297 -15.20 5.84 -18.63
CA GLU A 297 -14.31 4.83 -18.04
C GLU A 297 -15.06 3.95 -17.01
N THR A 298 -15.00 2.64 -17.22
CA THR A 298 -15.68 1.64 -16.39
C THR A 298 -14.76 1.07 -15.32
N VAL A 299 -15.32 0.31 -14.37
CA VAL A 299 -14.53 -0.47 -13.41
C VAL A 299 -13.62 -1.47 -14.13
N PHE A 300 -14.07 -2.05 -15.25
CA PHE A 300 -13.27 -2.98 -16.06
C PHE A 300 -12.00 -2.32 -16.59
N ASP A 301 -12.11 -1.09 -17.10
CA ASP A 301 -10.97 -0.34 -17.65
C ASP A 301 -9.93 -0.04 -16.57
N ARG A 302 -10.39 0.47 -15.42
CA ARG A 302 -9.54 0.79 -14.27
C ARG A 302 -8.88 -0.46 -13.70
N THR A 303 -9.62 -1.55 -13.49
CA THR A 303 -9.08 -2.80 -12.98
C THR A 303 -8.09 -3.43 -13.94
N ARG A 304 -8.40 -3.45 -15.24
CA ARG A 304 -7.47 -3.97 -16.25
C ARG A 304 -6.16 -3.18 -16.27
N ARG A 305 -6.24 -1.86 -16.20
CA ARG A 305 -5.05 -0.99 -16.16
C ARG A 305 -4.20 -1.28 -14.91
N LEU A 306 -4.82 -1.37 -13.75
CA LEU A 306 -4.12 -1.70 -12.51
C LEU A 306 -3.51 -3.11 -12.55
N PHE A 307 -4.28 -4.09 -13.03
CA PHE A 307 -3.82 -5.47 -13.20
C PHE A 307 -2.60 -5.56 -14.12
N TYR A 308 -2.66 -4.85 -15.25
CA TYR A 308 -1.55 -4.72 -16.19
C TYR A 308 -0.33 -4.13 -15.50
N VAL A 309 -0.47 -3.00 -14.78
CA VAL A 309 0.65 -2.36 -14.07
C VAL A 309 1.30 -3.34 -13.11
N CYS A 310 0.54 -4.05 -12.28
CA CYS A 310 1.08 -5.03 -11.36
C CYS A 310 1.81 -6.18 -12.08
N CYS A 311 1.19 -6.76 -13.11
CA CYS A 311 1.77 -7.90 -13.84
C CYS A 311 3.03 -7.51 -14.64
N SER A 312 3.05 -6.29 -15.19
CA SER A 312 4.15 -5.80 -16.03
C SER A 312 5.42 -5.45 -15.26
N ARG A 313 5.37 -5.43 -13.92
CA ARG A 313 6.54 -5.20 -13.06
C ARG A 313 7.43 -6.44 -12.91
N ALA A 314 6.96 -7.63 -13.28
CA ALA A 314 7.80 -8.82 -13.25
C ALA A 314 8.82 -8.77 -14.40
N VAL A 315 10.07 -9.17 -14.14
CA VAL A 315 11.10 -9.42 -15.17
C VAL A 315 11.17 -10.91 -15.51
N ARG A 316 11.14 -11.77 -14.49
CA ARG A 316 11.29 -13.21 -14.66
C ARG A 316 9.99 -13.93 -14.32
N ASP A 317 9.61 -13.97 -13.05
CA ASP A 317 8.50 -14.80 -12.60
C ASP A 317 7.32 -13.97 -12.08
N LEU A 318 6.15 -14.22 -12.66
CA LEU A 318 4.88 -13.64 -12.25
C LEU A 318 4.02 -14.73 -11.60
N ALA A 319 3.56 -14.47 -10.39
CA ALA A 319 2.49 -15.21 -9.75
C ALA A 319 1.32 -14.26 -9.51
N VAL A 320 0.13 -14.69 -9.88
CA VAL A 320 -1.12 -13.98 -9.57
C VAL A 320 -1.94 -14.87 -8.67
N THR A 321 -2.46 -14.32 -7.59
CA THR A 321 -3.31 -15.05 -6.64
C THR A 321 -4.66 -14.38 -6.54
N LEU A 322 -5.73 -15.10 -6.88
CA LEU A 322 -7.11 -14.68 -6.69
C LEU A 322 -7.74 -15.41 -5.51
N PHE A 323 -8.18 -14.64 -4.52
CA PHE A 323 -9.09 -15.12 -3.49
C PHE A 323 -10.53 -15.01 -4.00
N SER A 324 -11.25 -16.13 -4.01
CA SER A 324 -12.65 -16.21 -4.46
C SER A 324 -13.52 -16.93 -3.43
N SER A 325 -14.76 -16.48 -3.31
CA SER A 325 -15.79 -17.19 -2.54
C SER A 325 -16.30 -18.46 -3.25
N ASP A 326 -16.24 -18.48 -4.58
CA ASP A 326 -16.53 -19.64 -5.43
C ASP A 326 -15.29 -19.99 -6.28
N VAL A 327 -14.46 -20.88 -5.74
CA VAL A 327 -13.20 -21.31 -6.37
C VAL A 327 -13.44 -22.04 -7.69
N SER A 328 -14.49 -22.86 -7.76
CA SER A 328 -14.83 -23.64 -8.96
C SER A 328 -15.31 -22.73 -10.10
N LEU A 329 -16.14 -21.73 -9.80
CA LEU A 329 -16.54 -20.74 -10.80
C LEU A 329 -15.35 -19.90 -11.25
N ALA A 330 -14.51 -19.45 -10.32
CA ALA A 330 -13.31 -18.68 -10.62
C ALA A 330 -12.36 -19.44 -11.55
N GLU A 331 -12.11 -20.74 -11.30
CA GLU A 331 -11.26 -21.58 -12.15
C GLU A 331 -11.79 -21.65 -13.57
N ARG A 332 -13.08 -21.96 -13.74
CA ARG A 332 -13.69 -22.00 -15.08
C ARG A 332 -13.57 -20.65 -15.79
N LYS A 333 -13.89 -19.55 -15.10
CA LYS A 333 -13.88 -18.21 -15.68
C LYS A 333 -12.49 -17.72 -16.06
N ILE A 334 -11.48 -18.02 -15.25
CA ILE A 334 -10.09 -17.71 -15.57
C ILE A 334 -9.62 -18.50 -16.79
N LYS A 335 -9.93 -19.80 -16.88
CA LYS A 335 -9.59 -20.61 -18.07
C LYS A 335 -10.32 -20.10 -19.31
N GLU A 336 -11.62 -19.80 -19.21
CA GLU A 336 -12.43 -19.19 -20.28
C GLU A 336 -11.87 -17.84 -20.76
N SER A 337 -11.29 -17.03 -19.86
CA SER A 337 -10.70 -15.73 -20.21
C SER A 337 -9.50 -15.85 -21.15
N GLY A 338 -8.83 -17.01 -21.18
CA GLY A 338 -7.62 -17.25 -21.94
C GLY A 338 -6.40 -16.43 -21.50
N MET A 339 -6.49 -15.62 -20.45
CA MET A 339 -5.39 -14.76 -20.00
C MET A 339 -4.15 -15.55 -19.57
N PHE A 340 -4.37 -16.73 -18.97
CA PHE A 340 -3.35 -17.70 -18.63
C PHE A 340 -3.59 -18.99 -19.43
N SER A 341 -2.53 -19.69 -19.80
CA SER A 341 -2.65 -21.06 -20.33
C SER A 341 -3.17 -22.00 -19.23
N GLU A 342 -3.98 -22.99 -19.59
CA GLU A 342 -4.67 -23.85 -18.61
C GLU A 342 -3.72 -24.58 -17.65
N ASP A 343 -2.54 -24.98 -18.14
CA ASP A 343 -1.47 -25.63 -17.37
C ASP A 343 -0.80 -24.71 -16.33
N CYS A 344 -1.01 -23.40 -16.48
CA CYS A 344 -0.50 -22.36 -15.58
C CYS A 344 -1.58 -21.89 -14.57
N VAL A 345 -2.77 -22.47 -14.58
CA VAL A 345 -3.86 -22.18 -13.62
C VAL A 345 -3.92 -23.28 -12.57
N HIS A 346 -3.72 -22.91 -11.31
CA HIS A 346 -3.62 -23.81 -10.18
C HIS A 346 -4.69 -23.46 -9.13
N VAL A 347 -5.42 -24.47 -8.65
CA VAL A 347 -6.33 -24.34 -7.50
C VAL A 347 -5.64 -24.90 -6.28
N LEU A 348 -5.52 -24.11 -5.20
CA LEU A 348 -5.01 -24.57 -3.90
C LEU A 348 -6.11 -24.38 -2.84
N ASP A 349 -7.05 -25.31 -2.81
CA ASP A 349 -8.24 -25.31 -1.94
C ASP A 349 -8.07 -26.14 -0.65
N GLY A 350 -7.07 -27.01 -0.60
CA GLY A 350 -6.67 -27.76 0.60
C GLY A 350 -6.23 -26.88 1.79
N PRO A 351 -6.12 -27.46 3.00
CA PRO A 351 -5.55 -26.73 4.13
C PRO A 351 -4.09 -26.33 3.80
N PRO A 352 -3.66 -25.12 4.18
CA PRO A 352 -2.27 -24.71 3.97
C PRO A 352 -1.34 -25.67 4.74
N GLU A 353 -0.27 -26.11 4.10
CA GLU A 353 0.80 -26.84 4.78
C GLU A 353 1.42 -25.92 5.85
N VAL A 354 1.61 -26.46 7.06
CA VAL A 354 1.93 -25.72 8.30
C VAL A 354 3.34 -25.17 8.28
#